data_AF-A0A7W1N512-F1
#
_entry.id   AF-A0A7W1N512-F1
#
_cell.length_a   1.000
_cell.length_b   1.000
_cell.length_c   1.000
_cell.angle_alpha   90.00
_cell.angle_beta   90.00
_cell.angle_gamma   90.00
#
_symmetry.space_group_name_H-M   'P 1'
#
loop_
_entity.id
_entity.type
_entity.pdbx_description
1 polymer ?
#
loop_
_entity_poly.entity_id
_entity_poly.type
_entity_poly.pdbx_seq_one_letter_code
_entity_poly.pdbx_strand_id
1 'polypeptide(L)'
;MSPRSRKDDLDFILGHRSRKKKRAGRVKRRRRAGVIIATVAIAIIVASLTLGLGAGAALTESCNLNTLRPVEIGQNSFVFASDGSLLGSIPAERNREPVTTRNMSRWLPRSTISIEDRRFWQHGAVDYLGIARAAWKDVTAGKVVEGGSTITQQLVRNLYTGQEKTLNRKLKEACLAIKLSRKWSKAKILNEYLNTVYYGNHAYGVEAAAQTYFSKSAKDLTLLQASLLAGLPQAPSIYDPFHNPQAALDRRDEVLRALLTNHSITLRGYERAAKSSSLDLKPGRIYTRIKQPYFFSYVIDELEQQYGANTVREGGLKVYTTIDPRLQRNAVKAIRDILPYRTDPASAIVSVEPGTGAIRAMTAVVRSPGNQFNLAAQSARQAGSTFKTFVLASAIEQGVDPDTTYYTSAPFTCSLGPWCQTPYQVHTYGNHYQGSISLTRATLSSDNTVYAQLTLDVGPRYVWQMAHRLGVH
;
A
#
# COMPACT_ATOMS: atom_id res chain seq x y z
N MET A 1 46.48 -66.41 58.80
CA MET A 1 45.08 -65.96 58.99
C MET A 1 45.09 -64.46 59.24
N SER A 2 44.66 -63.68 58.25
CA SER A 2 44.42 -62.23 58.38
C SER A 2 42.91 -62.02 58.26
N PRO A 3 42.24 -61.33 59.19
CA PRO A 3 40.79 -61.26 59.20
C PRO A 3 40.31 -60.27 58.14
N ARG A 4 39.62 -60.77 57.11
CA ARG A 4 38.79 -59.92 56.23
C ARG A 4 37.78 -59.18 57.09
N SER A 5 37.76 -57.85 56.95
CA SER A 5 36.91 -56.99 57.75
C SER A 5 35.44 -57.16 57.37
N ARG A 6 34.55 -57.24 58.37
CA ARG A 6 33.08 -57.28 58.19
C ARG A 6 32.49 -56.09 57.42
N LYS A 7 33.28 -55.05 57.11
CA LYS A 7 32.85 -53.87 56.34
C LYS A 7 32.81 -54.14 54.83
N ASP A 8 33.72 -54.98 54.32
CA ASP A 8 33.87 -55.18 52.87
C ASP A 8 32.72 -56.01 52.27
N ASP A 9 32.16 -56.96 53.04
CA ASP A 9 31.02 -57.77 52.61
C ASP A 9 29.68 -56.99 52.65
N LEU A 10 29.55 -56.00 53.54
CA LEU A 10 28.34 -55.18 53.66
C LEU A 10 28.24 -54.17 52.50
N ASP A 11 29.35 -53.56 52.11
CA ASP A 11 29.42 -52.62 50.99
C ASP A 11 29.24 -53.33 49.62
N PHE A 12 29.69 -54.58 49.49
CA PHE A 12 29.44 -55.39 48.31
C PHE A 12 27.94 -55.72 48.12
N ILE A 13 27.24 -56.09 49.20
CA ILE A 13 25.81 -56.42 49.17
C ILE A 13 24.92 -55.16 48.98
N LEU A 14 25.28 -54.04 49.61
CA LEU A 14 24.56 -52.76 49.47
C LEU A 14 24.76 -52.14 48.07
N GLY A 15 25.96 -52.28 47.48
CA GLY A 15 26.25 -51.85 46.10
C GLY A 15 25.46 -52.61 45.03
N HIS A 16 25.25 -53.92 45.22
CA HIS A 16 24.50 -54.75 44.27
C HIS A 16 22.98 -54.52 44.30
N ARG A 17 22.40 -54.28 45.50
CA ARG A 17 20.98 -53.91 45.65
C ARG A 17 20.68 -52.49 45.12
N SER A 18 21.62 -51.56 45.26
CA SER A 18 21.54 -50.19 44.72
C SER A 18 21.58 -50.16 43.17
N ARG A 19 22.45 -50.97 42.55
CA ARG A 19 22.54 -51.07 41.08
C ARG A 19 21.32 -51.75 40.44
N LYS A 20 20.72 -52.79 41.05
CA LYS A 20 19.46 -53.40 40.57
C LYS A 20 18.26 -52.45 40.67
N LYS A 21 18.10 -51.68 41.76
CA LYS A 21 17.02 -50.67 41.89
C LYS A 21 17.18 -49.51 40.89
N LYS A 22 18.40 -49.02 40.63
CA LYS A 22 18.66 -47.97 39.64
C LYS A 22 18.44 -48.43 38.18
N ARG A 23 18.69 -49.70 37.86
CA ARG A 23 18.44 -50.27 36.52
C ARG A 23 16.94 -50.53 36.28
N ALA A 24 16.21 -51.03 37.28
CA ALA A 24 14.75 -51.21 37.22
C ALA A 24 13.98 -49.88 37.10
N GLY A 25 14.43 -48.82 37.79
CA GLY A 25 13.86 -47.47 37.68
C GLY A 25 14.06 -46.83 36.30
N ARG A 26 15.24 -47.01 35.67
CA ARG A 26 15.53 -46.51 34.32
C ARG A 26 14.72 -47.23 33.23
N VAL A 27 14.47 -48.53 33.37
CA VAL A 27 13.62 -49.30 32.44
C VAL A 27 12.14 -48.92 32.59
N LYS A 28 11.62 -48.73 33.82
CA LYS A 28 10.26 -48.22 34.05
C LYS A 28 10.06 -46.80 33.51
N ARG A 29 11.07 -45.91 33.63
CA ARG A 29 11.00 -44.53 33.13
C ARG A 29 11.06 -44.46 31.60
N ARG A 30 11.86 -45.32 30.95
CA ARG A 30 11.89 -45.46 29.48
C ARG A 30 10.62 -46.11 28.91
N ARG A 31 10.04 -47.11 29.58
CA ARG A 31 8.72 -47.67 29.20
C ARG A 31 7.60 -46.64 29.36
N ARG A 32 7.57 -45.86 30.45
CA ARG A 32 6.60 -44.77 30.62
C ARG A 32 6.76 -43.66 29.56
N ALA A 33 8.00 -43.27 29.23
CA ALA A 33 8.24 -42.31 28.15
C ALA A 33 7.83 -42.86 26.78
N GLY A 34 8.10 -44.14 26.50
CA GLY A 34 7.67 -44.80 25.26
C GLY A 34 6.14 -44.92 25.15
N VAL A 35 5.45 -45.22 26.25
CA VAL A 35 3.98 -45.26 26.30
C VAL A 35 3.39 -43.86 26.12
N ILE A 36 3.97 -42.82 26.72
CA ILE A 36 3.52 -41.42 26.55
C ILE A 36 3.73 -40.96 25.10
N ILE A 37 4.86 -41.30 24.47
CA ILE A 37 5.12 -40.96 23.07
C ILE A 37 4.15 -41.72 22.15
N ALA A 38 3.90 -43.01 22.43
CA ALA A 38 2.94 -43.80 21.65
C ALA A 38 1.49 -43.31 21.82
N THR A 39 1.07 -42.91 23.03
CA THR A 39 -0.28 -42.37 23.24
C THR A 39 -0.44 -40.98 22.64
N VAL A 40 0.59 -40.14 22.68
CA VAL A 40 0.58 -38.84 21.96
C VAL A 40 0.54 -39.06 20.45
N ALA A 41 1.30 -40.00 19.91
CA ALA A 41 1.27 -40.34 18.48
C ALA A 41 -0.10 -40.90 18.06
N ILE A 42 -0.70 -41.79 18.85
CA ILE A 42 -2.04 -42.33 18.60
C ILE A 42 -3.10 -41.23 18.74
N ALA A 43 -2.99 -40.34 19.72
CA ALA A 43 -3.90 -39.20 19.86
C ALA A 43 -3.79 -38.22 18.68
N ILE A 44 -2.59 -38.00 18.15
CA ILE A 44 -2.39 -37.22 16.92
C ILE A 44 -3.02 -37.92 15.72
N ILE A 45 -2.84 -39.24 15.57
CA ILE A 45 -3.43 -40.02 14.47
C ILE A 45 -4.97 -40.02 14.57
N VAL A 46 -5.52 -40.23 15.76
CA VAL A 46 -6.98 -40.21 16.00
C VAL A 46 -7.56 -38.81 15.80
N ALA A 47 -6.88 -37.76 16.27
CA ALA A 47 -7.27 -36.37 15.98
C ALA A 47 -7.19 -36.06 14.47
N SER A 48 -6.21 -36.61 13.76
CA SER A 48 -6.08 -36.50 12.30
C SER A 48 -7.22 -37.20 11.56
N LEU A 49 -7.67 -38.35 12.07
CA LEU A 49 -8.78 -39.13 11.51
C LEU A 49 -10.16 -38.51 11.81
N THR A 50 -10.39 -37.99 13.01
CA THR A 50 -11.65 -37.33 13.38
C THR A 50 -11.80 -35.95 12.71
N LEU A 51 -10.70 -35.22 12.53
CA LEU A 51 -10.66 -34.04 11.65
C LEU A 51 -10.91 -34.42 10.18
N GLY A 52 -10.47 -35.59 9.72
CA GLY A 52 -10.68 -36.07 8.35
C GLY A 52 -12.14 -36.31 7.98
N LEU A 53 -12.98 -36.76 8.93
CA LEU A 53 -14.39 -37.09 8.69
C LEU A 53 -15.34 -35.89 8.91
N GLY A 54 -15.10 -35.06 9.94
CA GLY A 54 -15.93 -33.87 10.21
C GLY A 54 -15.58 -32.65 9.35
N ALA A 55 -14.30 -32.47 9.01
CA ALA A 55 -13.88 -31.36 8.13
C ALA A 55 -14.11 -31.67 6.64
N GLY A 56 -14.32 -32.93 6.26
CA GLY A 56 -14.55 -33.32 4.85
C GLY A 56 -15.78 -32.66 4.21
N ALA A 57 -16.88 -32.55 4.96
CA ALA A 57 -18.10 -31.90 4.47
C ALA A 57 -17.99 -30.36 4.43
N ALA A 58 -17.42 -29.72 5.45
CA ALA A 58 -17.23 -28.27 5.49
C ALA A 58 -16.10 -27.76 4.55
N LEU A 59 -15.09 -28.58 4.29
CA LEU A 59 -14.01 -28.27 3.34
C LEU A 59 -14.48 -28.42 1.89
N THR A 60 -15.41 -29.33 1.57
CA THR A 60 -15.84 -29.54 0.17
C THR A 60 -16.58 -28.35 -0.42
N GLU A 61 -17.44 -27.66 0.34
CA GLU A 61 -18.08 -26.41 -0.09
C GLU A 61 -17.11 -25.23 -0.16
N SER A 62 -16.21 -25.08 0.82
CA SER A 62 -15.25 -23.96 0.87
C SER A 62 -14.05 -24.14 -0.09
N CYS A 63 -13.91 -25.30 -0.74
CA CYS A 63 -12.83 -25.64 -1.65
C CYS A 63 -13.20 -25.59 -3.14
N ASN A 64 -14.23 -24.88 -3.59
CA ASN A 64 -14.58 -24.89 -5.01
C ASN A 64 -13.76 -23.87 -5.83
N LEU A 65 -13.02 -24.32 -6.86
CA LEU A 65 -12.31 -23.42 -7.79
C LEU A 65 -13.26 -22.73 -8.77
N ASN A 66 -14.44 -23.31 -9.03
CA ASN A 66 -15.37 -22.81 -10.03
C ASN A 66 -16.28 -21.69 -9.48
N THR A 67 -16.34 -21.52 -8.15
CA THR A 67 -16.99 -20.38 -7.49
C THR A 67 -16.02 -19.22 -7.26
N LEU A 68 -14.72 -19.43 -7.48
CA LEU A 68 -13.68 -18.42 -7.36
C LEU A 68 -13.43 -17.82 -8.74
N ARG A 69 -13.88 -16.59 -8.95
CA ARG A 69 -13.41 -15.81 -10.10
C ARG A 69 -11.92 -15.52 -9.89
N PRO A 70 -11.05 -15.75 -10.90
CA PRO A 70 -9.70 -15.21 -10.85
C PRO A 70 -9.83 -13.72 -10.57
N VAL A 71 -9.16 -13.23 -9.53
CA VAL A 71 -9.14 -11.79 -9.25
C VAL A 71 -8.59 -11.11 -10.50
N GLU A 72 -9.36 -10.16 -11.06
CA GLU A 72 -8.92 -9.39 -12.21
C GLU A 72 -7.60 -8.71 -11.87
N ILE A 73 -6.67 -8.81 -12.82
CA ILE A 73 -5.27 -8.53 -12.60
C ILE A 73 -5.09 -7.03 -12.87
N GLY A 74 -4.85 -6.27 -11.81
CA GLY A 74 -4.60 -4.85 -11.92
C GLY A 74 -3.30 -4.52 -12.67
N GLN A 75 -3.33 -3.47 -13.47
CA GLN A 75 -2.14 -2.84 -14.04
C GLN A 75 -1.96 -1.48 -13.38
N ASN A 76 -0.75 -0.95 -13.25
CA ASN A 76 -0.61 0.43 -12.76
C ASN A 76 -1.36 1.39 -13.69
N SER A 77 -2.08 2.33 -13.08
CA SER A 77 -2.65 3.45 -13.84
C SER A 77 -1.60 4.53 -14.01
N PHE A 78 -1.52 5.15 -15.18
CA PHE A 78 -0.57 6.21 -15.48
C PHE A 78 -1.29 7.53 -15.73
N VAL A 79 -0.81 8.59 -15.10
CA VAL A 79 -1.39 9.93 -15.19
C VAL A 79 -0.45 10.85 -15.97
N PHE A 80 -0.97 11.48 -17.02
CA PHE A 80 -0.23 12.33 -17.94
C PHE A 80 -0.75 13.77 -17.89
N ALA A 81 0.17 14.73 -18.04
CA ALA A 81 -0.15 16.13 -18.25
C ALA A 81 -0.63 16.39 -19.68
N SER A 82 -1.10 17.61 -19.95
CA SER A 82 -1.60 18.02 -21.28
C SER A 82 -0.53 17.95 -22.38
N ASP A 83 0.75 18.04 -22.05
CA ASP A 83 1.89 17.88 -22.97
C ASP A 83 2.31 16.41 -23.17
N GLY A 84 1.56 15.46 -22.61
CA GLY A 84 1.86 14.03 -22.64
C GLY A 84 2.95 13.58 -21.65
N SER A 85 3.52 14.49 -20.86
CA SER A 85 4.53 14.13 -19.86
C SER A 85 3.91 13.37 -18.69
N LEU A 86 4.59 12.31 -18.24
CA LEU A 86 4.14 11.52 -17.09
C LEU A 86 4.21 12.35 -15.80
N LEU A 87 3.07 12.46 -15.11
CA LEU A 87 2.95 13.02 -13.76
C LEU A 87 3.28 11.98 -12.70
N GLY A 88 2.81 10.75 -12.86
CA GLY A 88 3.09 9.64 -11.96
C GLY A 88 2.23 8.43 -12.28
N SER A 89 2.39 7.38 -11.49
CA SER A 89 1.53 6.19 -11.54
C SER A 89 0.69 6.07 -10.28
N ILE A 90 -0.56 5.69 -10.41
CA ILE A 90 -1.38 5.18 -9.31
C ILE A 90 -1.12 3.67 -9.28
N PRO A 91 -0.42 3.15 -8.26
CA PRO A 91 -0.14 1.73 -8.18
C PRO A 91 -1.45 0.98 -8.01
N ALA A 92 -1.67 -0.06 -8.82
CA ALA A 92 -2.76 -0.97 -8.55
C ALA A 92 -2.48 -1.73 -7.24
N GLU A 93 -3.52 -2.06 -6.47
CA GLU A 93 -3.40 -2.95 -5.31
C GLU A 93 -2.78 -4.31 -5.68
N ARG A 94 -2.84 -4.68 -6.97
CA ARG A 94 -2.27 -5.92 -7.52
C ARG A 94 -1.65 -5.70 -8.91
N ASN A 95 -0.59 -4.90 -9.00
CA ASN A 95 0.16 -4.65 -10.25
C ASN A 95 0.72 -5.94 -10.87
N ARG A 96 0.54 -6.17 -12.17
CA ARG A 96 1.40 -7.09 -12.94
C ARG A 96 1.70 -6.54 -14.32
N GLU A 97 2.98 -6.43 -14.65
CA GLU A 97 3.46 -6.49 -16.03
C GLU A 97 3.92 -7.95 -16.27
N PRO A 98 3.02 -8.85 -16.69
CA PRO A 98 3.32 -10.27 -16.73
C PRO A 98 4.39 -10.57 -17.78
N VAL A 99 5.60 -10.89 -17.31
CA VAL A 99 6.67 -11.38 -18.17
C VAL A 99 6.65 -12.91 -18.16
N THR A 100 6.93 -13.52 -19.30
CA THR A 100 7.12 -14.98 -19.34
C THR A 100 8.44 -15.34 -18.65
N THR A 101 8.57 -16.56 -18.13
CA THR A 101 9.85 -17.07 -17.59
C THR A 101 11.03 -16.95 -18.57
N ARG A 102 10.78 -16.93 -19.89
CA ARG A 102 11.80 -16.69 -20.92
C ARG A 102 12.30 -15.23 -20.94
N ASN A 103 11.46 -14.29 -20.54
CA ASN A 103 11.77 -12.88 -20.38
C ASN A 103 12.18 -12.52 -18.94
N MET A 104 12.55 -13.52 -18.13
CA MET A 104 13.11 -13.34 -16.79
C MET A 104 14.58 -13.79 -16.78
N SER A 105 15.38 -13.17 -15.92
CA SER A 105 16.72 -13.69 -15.61
C SER A 105 16.62 -15.13 -15.13
N ARG A 106 17.47 -16.02 -15.67
CA ARG A 106 17.53 -17.44 -15.27
C ARG A 106 17.75 -17.64 -13.76
N TRP A 107 18.33 -16.63 -13.10
CA TRP A 107 18.63 -16.68 -11.67
C TRP A 107 17.39 -16.52 -10.82
N LEU A 108 16.40 -15.76 -11.27
CA LEU A 108 15.24 -15.43 -10.46
C LEU A 108 14.39 -16.68 -10.12
N PRO A 109 13.92 -17.50 -11.09
CA PRO A 109 13.23 -18.74 -10.76
C PRO A 109 14.06 -19.66 -9.86
N ARG A 110 15.38 -19.76 -10.10
CA ARG A 110 16.30 -20.61 -9.32
C ARG A 110 16.44 -20.13 -7.88
N SER A 111 16.58 -18.83 -7.68
CA SER A 111 16.70 -18.20 -6.36
C SER A 111 15.41 -18.39 -5.58
N THR A 112 14.26 -18.10 -6.19
CA THR A 112 12.94 -18.27 -5.56
C THR A 112 12.68 -19.73 -5.18
N ILE A 113 12.89 -20.69 -6.09
CA ILE A 113 12.75 -22.12 -5.76
C ILE A 113 13.68 -22.50 -4.60
N SER A 114 14.94 -22.07 -4.64
CA SER A 114 15.92 -22.51 -3.65
C SER A 114 15.63 -21.99 -2.23
N ILE A 115 15.04 -20.80 -2.10
CA ILE A 115 14.72 -20.22 -0.78
C ILE A 115 13.29 -20.52 -0.32
N GLU A 116 12.29 -20.45 -1.20
CA GLU A 116 10.87 -20.61 -0.83
C GLU A 116 10.43 -22.08 -0.85
N ASP A 117 10.93 -22.88 -1.80
CA ASP A 117 10.40 -24.24 -2.03
C ASP A 117 11.43 -25.16 -2.72
N ARG A 118 12.45 -25.59 -1.97
CA ARG A 118 13.63 -26.31 -2.50
C ARG A 118 13.31 -27.54 -3.33
N ARG A 119 12.19 -28.20 -3.03
CA ARG A 119 11.75 -29.43 -3.69
C ARG A 119 10.55 -29.20 -4.59
N PHE A 120 10.32 -27.96 -5.03
CA PHE A 120 9.18 -27.57 -5.86
C PHE A 120 8.87 -28.55 -7.01
N TRP A 121 9.91 -29.08 -7.67
CA TRP A 121 9.78 -30.02 -8.78
C TRP A 121 9.54 -31.48 -8.38
N GLN A 122 9.77 -31.84 -7.11
CA GLN A 122 9.74 -33.21 -6.59
C GLN A 122 8.45 -33.56 -5.84
N HIS A 123 7.69 -32.57 -5.36
CA HIS A 123 6.41 -32.80 -4.66
C HIS A 123 5.20 -32.24 -5.42
N GLY A 124 4.00 -32.61 -4.99
CA GLY A 124 2.72 -32.11 -5.50
C GLY A 124 2.41 -30.66 -5.07
N ALA A 125 1.13 -30.32 -4.93
CA ALA A 125 0.72 -29.00 -4.42
C ALA A 125 1.18 -28.71 -2.98
N VAL A 126 1.31 -29.75 -2.17
CA VAL A 126 1.73 -29.69 -0.77
C VAL A 126 2.97 -30.55 -0.60
N ASP A 127 3.95 -30.04 0.15
CA ASP A 127 5.17 -30.78 0.49
C ASP A 127 5.05 -31.44 1.86
N TYR A 128 4.46 -32.63 1.92
CA TYR A 128 4.28 -33.37 3.19
C TYR A 128 5.60 -33.65 3.91
N LEU A 129 6.62 -34.06 3.16
CA LEU A 129 7.97 -34.29 3.70
C LEU A 129 8.60 -32.97 4.17
N GLY A 130 8.25 -31.83 3.55
CA GLY A 130 8.74 -30.50 3.93
C GLY A 130 8.08 -30.00 5.20
N ILE A 131 6.78 -30.23 5.35
CA ILE A 131 6.04 -29.96 6.58
C ILE A 131 6.62 -30.77 7.74
N ALA A 132 6.85 -32.07 7.56
CA ALA A 132 7.44 -32.91 8.60
C ALA A 132 8.84 -32.45 9.00
N ARG A 133 9.68 -32.06 8.03
CA ARG A 133 11.02 -31.53 8.27
C ARG A 133 10.99 -30.20 9.02
N ALA A 134 10.13 -29.27 8.60
CA ALA A 134 9.96 -27.97 9.24
C ALA A 134 9.48 -28.13 10.69
N ALA A 135 8.46 -28.98 10.92
CA ALA A 135 7.95 -29.27 12.25
C ALA A 135 9.03 -29.86 13.17
N TRP A 136 9.83 -30.83 12.68
CA TRP A 136 10.95 -31.38 13.45
C TRP A 136 11.96 -30.29 13.84
N LYS A 137 12.34 -29.45 12.88
CA LYS A 137 13.31 -28.38 13.09
C LYS A 137 12.81 -27.33 14.08
N ASP A 138 11.55 -26.91 13.95
CA ASP A 138 10.90 -25.94 14.84
C ASP A 138 10.81 -26.46 16.28
N VAL A 139 10.46 -27.75 16.45
CA VAL A 139 10.45 -28.41 17.77
C VAL A 139 11.85 -28.46 18.38
N THR A 140 12.87 -28.82 17.59
CA THR A 140 14.26 -28.85 18.08
C THR A 140 14.80 -27.46 18.42
N ALA A 141 14.33 -26.42 17.76
CA ALA A 141 14.78 -25.04 17.95
C ALA A 141 13.96 -24.25 19.00
N GLY A 142 12.82 -24.78 19.44
CA GLY A 142 11.92 -24.12 20.40
C GLY A 142 11.22 -22.87 19.85
N LYS A 143 11.32 -22.60 18.54
CA LYS A 143 10.71 -21.48 17.83
C LYS A 143 10.49 -21.84 16.37
N VAL A 144 9.64 -21.08 15.67
CA VAL A 144 9.46 -21.26 14.22
C VAL A 144 10.72 -20.79 13.50
N VAL A 145 11.38 -21.71 12.79
CA VAL A 145 12.64 -21.49 12.06
C VAL A 145 12.46 -21.72 10.56
N GLU A 146 11.59 -22.65 10.14
CA GLU A 146 11.39 -22.99 8.73
C GLU A 146 9.91 -22.95 8.33
N GLY A 147 9.60 -22.26 7.23
CA GLY A 147 8.24 -22.22 6.69
C GLY A 147 7.93 -23.49 5.90
N GLY A 148 6.84 -24.19 6.24
CA GLY A 148 6.41 -25.41 5.52
C GLY A 148 5.47 -25.18 4.33
N SER A 149 5.33 -23.96 3.80
CA SER A 149 4.36 -23.64 2.73
C SER A 149 5.01 -23.70 1.34
N THR A 150 4.36 -24.34 0.38
CA THR A 150 4.86 -24.46 -1.00
C THR A 150 4.58 -23.21 -1.83
N ILE A 151 5.30 -23.02 -2.94
CA ILE A 151 5.01 -21.95 -3.92
C ILE A 151 3.55 -22.02 -4.41
N THR A 152 2.98 -23.22 -4.54
CA THR A 152 1.59 -23.39 -4.99
C THR A 152 0.59 -22.90 -3.94
N GLN A 153 0.85 -23.20 -2.66
CA GLN A 153 0.05 -22.68 -1.55
C GLN A 153 0.16 -21.16 -1.44
N GLN A 154 1.36 -20.61 -1.61
CA GLN A 154 1.55 -19.17 -1.60
C GLN A 154 0.87 -18.46 -2.79
N LEU A 155 0.88 -19.06 -3.99
CA LEU A 155 0.16 -18.53 -5.14
C LEU A 155 -1.35 -18.48 -4.87
N VAL A 156 -1.91 -19.56 -4.34
CA VAL A 156 -3.34 -19.62 -3.96
C VAL A 156 -3.67 -18.57 -2.91
N ARG A 157 -2.78 -18.37 -1.92
CA ARG A 157 -2.91 -17.33 -0.91
C ARG A 157 -3.05 -15.95 -1.54
N ASN A 158 -2.18 -15.65 -2.48
CA ASN A 158 -2.15 -14.35 -3.14
C ASN A 158 -3.35 -14.15 -4.09
N LEU A 159 -3.85 -15.23 -4.72
CA LEU A 159 -4.97 -15.15 -5.65
C LEU A 159 -6.35 -15.15 -4.97
N TYR A 160 -6.55 -15.94 -3.91
CA TYR A 160 -7.92 -16.31 -3.48
C TYR A 160 -8.24 -16.15 -1.99
N THR A 161 -7.27 -16.10 -1.06
CA THR A 161 -7.57 -16.22 0.39
C THR A 161 -7.06 -15.08 1.27
N GLY A 162 -6.18 -14.20 0.78
CA GLY A 162 -5.73 -13.03 1.55
C GLY A 162 -4.81 -13.35 2.75
N GLN A 163 -4.62 -12.37 3.66
CA GLN A 163 -3.55 -12.39 4.67
C GLN A 163 -3.92 -12.90 6.10
N GLU A 164 -5.16 -13.34 6.36
CA GLU A 164 -5.61 -13.70 7.72
C GLU A 164 -4.86 -14.89 8.36
N LYS A 165 -4.37 -14.84 9.60
CA LYS A 165 -3.58 -15.95 10.17
C LYS A 165 -4.41 -17.06 10.84
N THR A 166 -5.37 -17.67 10.15
CA THR A 166 -6.22 -18.75 10.69
C THR A 166 -5.85 -20.16 10.16
N LEU A 167 -6.05 -21.20 10.99
CA LEU A 167 -5.81 -22.60 10.61
C LEU A 167 -6.78 -23.06 9.52
N ASN A 168 -8.05 -22.62 9.59
CA ASN A 168 -9.08 -22.90 8.59
C ASN A 168 -8.67 -22.36 7.20
N ARG A 169 -8.10 -21.15 7.13
CA ARG A 169 -7.58 -20.62 5.87
C ARG A 169 -6.43 -21.47 5.33
N LYS A 170 -5.49 -21.92 6.17
CA LYS A 170 -4.39 -22.80 5.71
C LYS A 170 -4.89 -24.12 5.12
N LEU A 171 -5.95 -24.71 5.69
CA LEU A 171 -6.59 -25.90 5.12
C LEU A 171 -7.24 -25.60 3.77
N LYS A 172 -7.95 -24.48 3.67
CA LYS A 172 -8.53 -23.98 2.40
C LYS A 172 -7.45 -23.75 1.34
N GLU A 173 -6.32 -23.16 1.70
CA GLU A 173 -5.17 -22.95 0.80
C GLU A 173 -4.57 -24.26 0.29
N ALA A 174 -4.33 -25.22 1.18
CA ALA A 174 -3.81 -26.52 0.78
C ALA A 174 -4.76 -27.23 -0.21
N CYS A 175 -6.05 -27.18 0.07
CA CYS A 175 -7.09 -27.76 -0.77
C CYS A 175 -7.18 -27.10 -2.16
N LEU A 176 -7.21 -25.76 -2.21
CA LEU A 176 -7.21 -24.99 -3.46
C LEU A 176 -5.90 -25.18 -4.24
N ALA A 177 -4.76 -25.30 -3.56
CA ALA A 177 -3.48 -25.61 -4.18
C ALA A 177 -3.48 -26.97 -4.87
N ILE A 178 -4.06 -28.01 -4.24
CA ILE A 178 -4.22 -29.34 -4.84
C ILE A 178 -5.09 -29.26 -6.10
N LYS A 179 -6.20 -28.52 -6.05
CA LYS A 179 -7.06 -28.37 -7.23
C LYS A 179 -6.38 -27.58 -8.34
N LEU A 180 -5.63 -26.54 -8.00
CA LEU A 180 -4.89 -25.72 -8.96
C LEU A 180 -3.77 -26.54 -9.64
N SER A 181 -3.02 -27.36 -8.89
CA SER A 181 -1.94 -28.19 -9.44
C SER A 181 -2.43 -29.29 -10.37
N ARG A 182 -3.72 -29.67 -10.32
CA ARG A 182 -4.32 -30.60 -11.28
C ARG A 182 -4.61 -29.92 -12.62
N LYS A 183 -4.90 -28.61 -12.61
CA LYS A 183 -5.24 -27.83 -13.81
C LYS A 183 -4.00 -27.20 -14.46
N TRP A 184 -3.00 -26.81 -13.67
CA TRP A 184 -1.86 -26.02 -14.16
C TRP A 184 -0.55 -26.80 -14.01
N SER A 185 0.33 -26.68 -15.01
CA SER A 185 1.68 -27.22 -14.93
C SER A 185 2.51 -26.49 -13.88
N LYS A 186 3.52 -27.17 -13.30
CA LYS A 186 4.48 -26.55 -12.35
C LYS A 186 5.17 -25.32 -12.92
N ALA A 187 5.50 -25.34 -14.22
CA ALA A 187 6.09 -24.19 -14.91
C ALA A 187 5.12 -22.99 -14.94
N LYS A 188 3.83 -23.23 -15.23
CA LYS A 188 2.81 -22.18 -15.18
C LYS A 188 2.63 -21.65 -13.76
N ILE A 189 2.55 -22.52 -12.75
CA ILE A 189 2.43 -22.13 -11.34
C ILE A 189 3.58 -21.22 -10.91
N LEU A 190 4.82 -21.58 -11.26
CA LEU A 190 5.99 -20.77 -10.93
C LEU A 190 5.98 -19.41 -11.66
N ASN A 191 5.65 -19.41 -12.96
CA ASN A 191 5.52 -18.17 -13.73
C ASN A 191 4.47 -17.24 -13.11
N GLU A 192 3.30 -17.79 -12.78
CA GLU A 192 2.23 -17.03 -12.16
C GLU A 192 2.64 -16.52 -10.78
N TYR A 193 3.26 -17.35 -9.94
CA TYR A 193 3.76 -16.92 -8.64
C TYR A 193 4.72 -15.73 -8.74
N LEU A 194 5.74 -15.82 -9.60
CA LEU A 194 6.73 -14.75 -9.81
C LEU A 194 6.11 -13.46 -10.34
N ASN A 195 5.03 -13.56 -11.12
CA ASN A 195 4.27 -12.41 -11.58
C ASN A 195 3.24 -11.91 -10.57
N THR A 196 2.90 -12.68 -9.53
CA THR A 196 1.88 -12.31 -8.54
C THR A 196 2.46 -11.72 -7.26
N VAL A 197 3.59 -12.27 -6.82
CA VAL A 197 4.04 -12.10 -5.44
C VAL A 197 4.43 -10.65 -5.15
N TYR A 198 4.14 -10.19 -3.94
CA TYR A 198 4.47 -8.84 -3.50
C TYR A 198 5.92 -8.76 -3.04
N TYR A 199 6.69 -7.84 -3.63
CA TYR A 199 8.11 -7.61 -3.37
C TYR A 199 8.36 -6.36 -2.50
N GLY A 200 7.32 -5.66 -2.01
CA GLY A 200 7.48 -4.40 -1.27
C GLY A 200 7.45 -3.17 -2.19
N ASN A 201 7.36 -1.96 -1.62
CA ASN A 201 7.35 -0.70 -2.37
C ASN A 201 6.36 -0.65 -3.54
N HIS A 202 5.15 -1.18 -3.34
CA HIS A 202 4.09 -1.29 -4.36
C HIS A 202 4.48 -2.13 -5.60
N ALA A 203 5.57 -2.91 -5.52
CA ALA A 203 5.99 -3.81 -6.58
C ALA A 203 5.33 -5.19 -6.43
N TYR A 204 4.30 -5.44 -7.24
CA TYR A 204 3.70 -6.76 -7.39
C TYR A 204 4.19 -7.38 -8.70
N GLY A 205 4.67 -8.60 -8.62
CA GLY A 205 5.33 -9.26 -9.75
C GLY A 205 6.74 -8.76 -10.01
N VAL A 206 7.52 -9.60 -10.69
CA VAL A 206 8.97 -9.39 -10.77
C VAL A 206 9.41 -8.26 -11.70
N GLU A 207 8.67 -7.97 -12.78
CA GLU A 207 9.03 -6.86 -13.68
C GLU A 207 8.92 -5.52 -12.93
N ALA A 208 7.81 -5.32 -12.21
CA ALA A 208 7.64 -4.17 -11.35
C ALA A 208 8.75 -4.10 -10.28
N ALA A 209 9.11 -5.23 -9.67
CA ALA A 209 10.20 -5.25 -8.68
C ALA A 209 11.56 -4.89 -9.29
N ALA A 210 11.88 -5.41 -10.48
CA ALA A 210 13.12 -5.10 -11.18
C ALA A 210 13.24 -3.61 -11.51
N GLN A 211 12.14 -3.00 -11.96
CA GLN A 211 12.07 -1.56 -12.23
C GLN A 211 12.14 -0.73 -10.95
N THR A 212 11.39 -1.11 -9.91
CA THR A 212 11.35 -0.41 -8.61
C THR A 212 12.72 -0.37 -7.94
N TYR A 213 13.40 -1.52 -7.84
CA TYR A 213 14.66 -1.60 -7.10
C TYR A 213 15.90 -1.30 -7.96
N PHE A 214 15.82 -1.49 -9.28
CA PHE A 214 17.01 -1.46 -10.15
C PHE A 214 16.87 -0.75 -11.50
N SER A 215 15.71 -0.14 -11.81
CA SER A 215 15.47 0.56 -13.09
C SER A 215 15.80 -0.29 -14.33
N LYS A 216 15.54 -1.59 -14.28
CA LYS A 216 15.85 -2.50 -15.38
C LYS A 216 14.77 -3.56 -15.53
N SER A 217 14.76 -4.23 -16.68
CA SER A 217 13.86 -5.36 -16.90
C SER A 217 14.24 -6.57 -16.05
N ALA A 218 13.26 -7.39 -15.66
CA ALA A 218 13.47 -8.64 -14.94
C ALA A 218 14.40 -9.60 -15.69
N LYS A 219 14.46 -9.50 -17.02
CA LYS A 219 15.41 -10.22 -17.89
C LYS A 219 16.87 -9.94 -17.53
N ASP A 220 17.19 -8.71 -17.18
CA ASP A 220 18.56 -8.21 -17.03
C ASP A 220 19.06 -8.25 -15.58
N LEU A 221 18.31 -8.91 -14.69
CA LEU A 221 18.71 -9.08 -13.30
C LEU A 221 19.94 -9.98 -13.19
N THR A 222 20.96 -9.49 -12.48
CA THR A 222 22.13 -10.28 -12.11
C THR A 222 21.79 -11.31 -11.03
N LEU A 223 22.70 -12.25 -10.75
CA LEU A 223 22.55 -13.22 -9.66
C LEU A 223 22.27 -12.54 -8.31
N LEU A 224 23.01 -11.48 -7.97
CA LEU A 224 22.85 -10.77 -6.69
C LEU A 224 21.49 -10.09 -6.59
N GLN A 225 21.05 -9.45 -7.67
CA GLN A 225 19.78 -8.73 -7.72
C GLN A 225 18.59 -9.69 -7.71
N ALA A 226 18.66 -10.79 -8.48
CA ALA A 226 17.65 -11.85 -8.45
C ALA A 226 17.56 -12.53 -7.07
N SER A 227 18.69 -12.76 -6.41
CA SER A 227 18.72 -13.28 -5.04
C SER A 227 18.16 -12.30 -4.02
N LEU A 228 18.38 -10.99 -4.20
CA LEU A 228 17.76 -9.98 -3.35
C LEU A 228 16.24 -10.04 -3.49
N LEU A 229 15.72 -9.93 -4.73
CA LEU A 229 14.28 -9.96 -4.99
C LEU A 229 13.64 -11.26 -4.50
N ALA A 230 14.27 -12.41 -4.72
CA ALA A 230 13.74 -13.69 -4.26
C ALA A 230 13.62 -13.81 -2.73
N GLY A 231 14.38 -13.02 -1.97
CA GLY A 231 14.33 -13.00 -0.51
C GLY A 231 13.22 -12.11 0.08
N LEU A 232 12.74 -11.11 -0.67
CA LEU A 232 11.78 -10.11 -0.20
C LEU A 232 10.39 -10.66 0.16
N PRO A 233 9.77 -11.57 -0.63
CA PRO A 233 8.41 -12.04 -0.40
C PRO A 233 8.08 -12.56 1.00
N GLN A 234 9.07 -13.10 1.72
CA GLN A 234 8.87 -13.63 3.06
C GLN A 234 8.39 -12.56 4.04
N ALA A 235 8.99 -11.37 3.98
CA ALA A 235 8.63 -10.22 4.82
C ALA A 235 9.04 -8.90 4.13
N PRO A 236 8.27 -8.43 3.13
CA PRO A 236 8.69 -7.33 2.26
C PRO A 236 9.03 -6.03 2.99
N SER A 237 8.31 -5.72 4.09
CA SER A 237 8.58 -4.52 4.91
C SER A 237 9.83 -4.65 5.78
N ILE A 238 10.18 -5.87 6.23
CA ILE A 238 11.35 -6.10 7.08
C ILE A 238 12.64 -6.09 6.24
N TYR A 239 12.58 -6.71 5.07
CA TYR A 239 13.71 -6.85 4.15
C TYR A 239 13.76 -5.74 3.09
N ASP A 240 13.02 -4.65 3.28
CA ASP A 240 13.01 -3.52 2.34
C ASP A 240 14.42 -2.90 2.27
N PRO A 241 15.12 -2.97 1.13
CA PRO A 241 16.48 -2.49 1.02
C PRO A 241 16.60 -0.95 1.07
N PHE A 242 15.51 -0.19 0.92
CA PHE A 242 15.52 1.27 1.08
C PHE A 242 15.46 1.70 2.55
N HIS A 243 14.78 0.92 3.39
CA HIS A 243 14.57 1.24 4.80
C HIS A 243 15.51 0.45 5.72
N ASN A 244 15.84 -0.81 5.37
CA ASN A 244 16.67 -1.71 6.16
C ASN A 244 17.69 -2.47 5.28
N PRO A 245 18.75 -1.79 4.79
CA PRO A 245 19.69 -2.37 3.84
C PRO A 245 20.48 -3.56 4.41
N GLN A 246 20.79 -3.57 5.72
CA GLN A 246 21.51 -4.69 6.32
C GLN A 246 20.65 -5.96 6.37
N ALA A 247 19.40 -5.86 6.83
CA ALA A 247 18.51 -7.03 6.84
C ALA A 247 18.24 -7.56 5.42
N ALA A 248 18.14 -6.67 4.44
CA ALA A 248 18.01 -7.04 3.03
C ALA A 248 19.25 -7.77 2.50
N LEU A 249 20.45 -7.32 2.89
CA LEU A 249 21.73 -7.94 2.56
C LEU A 249 21.85 -9.35 3.16
N ASP A 250 21.57 -9.49 4.45
CA ASP A 250 21.61 -10.76 5.15
C ASP A 250 20.62 -11.75 4.52
N ARG A 251 19.42 -11.28 4.19
CA ARG A 251 18.39 -12.09 3.52
C ARG A 251 18.82 -12.53 2.13
N ARG A 252 19.43 -11.65 1.33
CA ARG A 252 20.02 -12.02 0.03
C ARG A 252 21.08 -13.10 0.18
N ASP A 253 21.90 -13.04 1.22
CA ASP A 253 22.97 -14.00 1.45
C ASP A 253 22.45 -15.38 1.91
N GLU A 254 21.33 -15.41 2.62
CA GLU A 254 20.57 -16.65 2.86
C GLU A 254 20.09 -17.28 1.55
N VAL A 255 19.60 -16.48 0.60
CA VAL A 255 19.18 -16.95 -0.73
C VAL A 255 20.37 -17.50 -1.51
N LEU A 256 21.52 -16.83 -1.48
CA LEU A 256 22.76 -17.33 -2.09
C LEU A 256 23.22 -18.66 -1.49
N ARG A 257 23.12 -18.81 -0.16
CA ARG A 257 23.43 -20.08 0.52
C ARG A 257 22.44 -21.17 0.12
N ALA A 258 21.17 -20.83 0.00
CA ALA A 258 20.13 -21.76 -0.45
C ALA A 258 20.37 -22.24 -1.89
N LEU A 259 20.79 -21.34 -2.80
CA LEU A 259 21.20 -21.70 -4.16
C LEU A 259 22.38 -22.69 -4.17
N LEU A 260 23.37 -22.51 -3.29
CA LEU A 260 24.49 -23.43 -3.16
C LEU A 260 24.02 -24.80 -2.65
N THR A 261 23.23 -24.84 -1.57
CA THR A 261 22.68 -26.08 -1.00
C THR A 261 21.81 -26.84 -2.00
N ASN A 262 21.11 -26.12 -2.87
CA ASN A 262 20.28 -26.70 -3.93
C ASN A 262 21.06 -26.95 -5.24
N HIS A 263 22.40 -26.89 -5.21
CA HIS A 263 23.30 -27.12 -6.34
C HIS A 263 23.02 -26.25 -7.58
N SER A 264 22.37 -25.10 -7.40
CA SER A 264 22.05 -24.16 -8.49
C SER A 264 23.22 -23.24 -8.86
N ILE A 265 24.21 -23.12 -7.97
CA ILE A 265 25.49 -22.45 -8.17
C ILE A 265 26.63 -23.31 -7.60
N THR A 266 27.85 -23.12 -8.10
CA THR A 266 29.05 -23.77 -7.56
C THR A 266 29.54 -23.08 -6.29
N LEU A 267 30.34 -23.79 -5.48
CA LEU A 267 30.98 -23.20 -4.30
C LEU A 267 31.77 -21.93 -4.65
N ARG A 268 32.59 -21.98 -5.72
CA ARG A 268 33.32 -20.81 -6.23
C ARG A 268 32.39 -19.66 -6.63
N GLY A 269 31.24 -19.96 -7.22
CA GLY A 269 30.22 -18.96 -7.56
C GLY A 269 29.59 -18.32 -6.32
N TYR A 270 29.28 -19.13 -5.32
CA TYR A 270 28.78 -18.65 -4.02
C TYR A 270 29.80 -17.75 -3.32
N GLU A 271 31.05 -18.19 -3.18
CA GLU A 271 32.12 -17.42 -2.53
C GLU A 271 32.36 -16.07 -3.21
N ARG A 272 32.29 -16.03 -4.55
CA ARG A 272 32.39 -14.76 -5.29
C ARG A 272 31.20 -13.84 -5.01
N ALA A 273 29.99 -14.38 -4.99
CA ALA A 273 28.77 -13.61 -4.76
C ALA A 273 28.69 -13.08 -3.32
N ALA A 274 29.01 -13.93 -2.33
CA ALA A 274 28.95 -13.61 -0.91
C ALA A 274 29.98 -12.56 -0.46
N LYS A 275 31.06 -12.35 -1.24
CA LYS A 275 32.02 -11.26 -0.99
C LYS A 275 31.47 -9.86 -1.28
N SER A 276 30.38 -9.74 -2.04
CA SER A 276 29.81 -8.45 -2.39
C SER A 276 28.88 -7.94 -1.29
N SER A 277 29.25 -6.86 -0.60
CA SER A 277 28.36 -6.15 0.34
C SER A 277 27.38 -5.20 -0.36
N SER A 278 27.56 -4.93 -1.66
CA SER A 278 26.68 -4.02 -2.40
C SER A 278 25.34 -4.69 -2.74
N LEU A 279 24.25 -3.97 -2.48
CA LEU A 279 22.90 -4.31 -2.98
C LEU A 279 22.67 -3.84 -4.43
N ASP A 280 23.56 -3.00 -4.99
CA ASP A 280 23.47 -2.41 -6.33
C ASP A 280 22.07 -1.85 -6.65
N LEU A 281 21.44 -1.20 -5.66
CA LEU A 281 20.13 -0.57 -5.84
C LEU A 281 20.26 0.60 -6.82
N LYS A 282 19.38 0.63 -7.80
CA LYS A 282 19.24 1.72 -8.77
C LYS A 282 17.75 2.05 -8.88
N PRO A 283 17.15 2.63 -7.82
CA PRO A 283 15.71 2.81 -7.76
C PRO A 283 15.16 3.55 -8.97
N GLY A 284 14.17 2.93 -9.63
CA GLY A 284 13.43 3.56 -10.71
C GLY A 284 12.57 4.69 -10.19
N ARG A 285 12.51 5.80 -10.94
CA ARG A 285 11.64 6.94 -10.60
C ARG A 285 10.21 6.78 -11.13
N ILE A 286 9.96 5.81 -12.00
CA ILE A 286 8.68 5.67 -12.73
C ILE A 286 7.50 5.43 -11.77
N TYR A 287 7.69 4.59 -10.75
CA TYR A 287 6.62 4.18 -9.83
C TYR A 287 6.64 4.89 -8.47
N THR A 288 7.66 5.72 -8.21
CA THR A 288 7.87 6.38 -6.91
C THR A 288 7.80 7.91 -7.00
N ARG A 289 7.93 8.49 -8.20
CA ARG A 289 7.94 9.94 -8.39
C ARG A 289 6.58 10.44 -8.83
N ILE A 290 5.86 11.07 -7.90
CA ILE A 290 4.69 11.89 -8.21
C ILE A 290 5.17 13.33 -8.47
N LYS A 291 4.88 13.85 -9.67
CA LYS A 291 4.99 15.27 -9.99
C LYS A 291 3.65 15.94 -9.70
N GLN A 292 3.72 17.19 -9.26
CA GLN A 292 2.53 18.01 -8.98
C GLN A 292 1.57 17.35 -7.98
N PRO A 293 2.03 17.05 -6.74
CA PRO A 293 1.30 16.20 -5.80
C PRO A 293 -0.10 16.70 -5.45
N TYR A 294 -0.31 18.01 -5.37
CA TYR A 294 -1.65 18.60 -5.12
C TYR A 294 -2.64 18.28 -6.25
N PHE A 295 -2.22 18.49 -7.49
CA PHE A 295 -3.06 18.16 -8.64
C PHE A 295 -3.21 16.64 -8.82
N PHE A 296 -2.14 15.88 -8.60
CA PHE A 296 -2.19 14.41 -8.69
C PHE A 296 -3.17 13.80 -7.68
N SER A 297 -3.18 14.32 -6.44
CA SER A 297 -4.17 13.91 -5.43
C SER A 297 -5.58 14.28 -5.84
N TYR A 298 -5.80 15.49 -6.37
CA TYR A 298 -7.10 15.92 -6.88
C TYR A 298 -7.61 15.00 -8.00
N VAL A 299 -6.73 14.61 -8.92
CA VAL A 299 -7.07 13.65 -9.99
C VAL A 299 -7.46 12.29 -9.42
N ILE A 300 -6.79 11.81 -8.36
CA ILE A 300 -7.22 10.57 -7.69
C ILE A 300 -8.64 10.73 -7.14
N ASP A 301 -8.90 11.80 -6.39
CA ASP A 301 -10.22 12.06 -5.79
C ASP A 301 -11.32 12.13 -6.89
N GLU A 302 -11.05 12.78 -8.01
CA GLU A 302 -11.95 12.88 -9.16
C GLU A 302 -12.19 11.52 -9.84
N LEU A 303 -11.14 10.73 -10.04
CA LEU A 303 -11.27 9.38 -10.59
C LEU A 303 -12.08 8.47 -9.67
N GLU A 304 -11.87 8.55 -8.35
CA GLU A 304 -12.62 7.76 -7.38
C GLU A 304 -14.09 8.18 -7.34
N GLN A 305 -14.38 9.47 -7.46
CA GLN A 305 -15.74 10.00 -7.54
C GLN A 305 -16.46 9.55 -8.81
N GLN A 306 -15.78 9.56 -9.97
CA GLN A 306 -16.39 9.24 -11.26
C GLN A 306 -16.47 7.73 -11.53
N TYR A 307 -15.42 6.99 -11.23
CA TYR A 307 -15.28 5.57 -11.60
C TYR A 307 -15.36 4.60 -10.42
N GLY A 308 -15.39 5.13 -9.19
CA GLY A 308 -15.40 4.34 -7.97
C GLY A 308 -13.99 3.93 -7.52
N ALA A 309 -13.76 3.98 -6.21
CA ALA A 309 -12.45 3.70 -5.63
C ALA A 309 -11.91 2.28 -5.92
N ASN A 310 -12.80 1.28 -6.10
CA ASN A 310 -12.37 -0.07 -6.47
C ASN A 310 -11.76 -0.10 -7.87
N THR A 311 -12.37 0.55 -8.86
CA THR A 311 -11.85 0.65 -10.23
C THR A 311 -10.48 1.34 -10.27
N VAL A 312 -10.33 2.43 -9.51
CA VAL A 312 -9.05 3.16 -9.42
C VAL A 312 -7.96 2.30 -8.77
N ARG A 313 -8.31 1.54 -7.72
CA ARG A 313 -7.41 0.60 -7.02
C ARG A 313 -7.05 -0.63 -7.84
N GLU A 314 -7.98 -1.15 -8.63
CA GLU A 314 -7.72 -2.23 -9.60
C GLU A 314 -6.79 -1.74 -10.71
N GLY A 315 -6.88 -0.47 -11.10
CA GLY A 315 -5.93 0.19 -11.98
C GLY A 315 -6.17 -0.09 -13.47
N GLY A 316 -5.13 0.02 -14.29
CA GLY A 316 -5.17 -0.16 -15.75
C GLY A 316 -5.58 1.08 -16.53
N LEU A 317 -5.71 2.24 -15.86
CA LEU A 317 -6.14 3.48 -16.49
C LEU A 317 -4.97 4.20 -17.16
N LYS A 318 -5.24 4.79 -18.33
CA LYS A 318 -4.40 5.87 -18.90
C LYS A 318 -5.16 7.18 -18.75
N VAL A 319 -4.73 7.99 -17.80
CA VAL A 319 -5.41 9.22 -17.40
C VAL A 319 -4.72 10.40 -18.06
N TYR A 320 -5.42 11.08 -18.96
CA TYR A 320 -4.94 12.29 -19.62
C TYR A 320 -5.59 13.50 -18.97
N THR A 321 -4.78 14.42 -18.46
CA THR A 321 -5.24 15.56 -17.67
C THR A 321 -5.02 16.88 -18.39
N THR A 322 -5.62 17.95 -17.87
CA THR A 322 -5.60 19.30 -18.46
C THR A 322 -4.43 20.18 -17.99
N ILE A 323 -3.67 19.73 -16.99
CA ILE A 323 -2.59 20.52 -16.37
C ILE A 323 -1.49 20.83 -17.37
N ASP A 324 -1.05 22.08 -17.41
CA ASP A 324 0.10 22.53 -18.20
C ASP A 324 1.34 22.60 -17.27
N PRO A 325 2.37 21.78 -17.49
CA PRO A 325 3.56 21.77 -16.64
C PRO A 325 4.32 23.11 -16.59
N ARG A 326 4.22 23.95 -17.63
CA ARG A 326 4.81 25.29 -17.66
C ARG A 326 4.00 26.25 -16.78
N LEU A 327 2.68 26.28 -16.91
CA LEU A 327 1.83 27.12 -16.05
C LEU A 327 1.93 26.71 -14.59
N GLN A 328 2.05 25.41 -14.33
CA GLN A 328 2.26 24.89 -12.99
C GLN A 328 3.58 25.37 -12.37
N ARG A 329 4.68 25.43 -13.14
CA ARG A 329 5.94 26.02 -12.67
C ARG A 329 5.78 27.52 -12.37
N ASN A 330 5.04 28.24 -13.21
CA ASN A 330 4.78 29.66 -13.01
C ASN A 330 3.94 29.91 -11.74
N ALA A 331 2.93 29.08 -11.47
CA ALA A 331 2.12 29.17 -10.26
C ALA A 331 2.95 28.94 -8.98
N VAL A 332 3.80 27.90 -8.97
CA VAL A 332 4.71 27.65 -7.84
C VAL A 332 5.69 28.82 -7.66
N LYS A 333 6.24 29.35 -8.77
CA LYS A 333 7.15 30.48 -8.74
C LYS A 333 6.47 31.73 -8.19
N ALA A 334 5.27 32.05 -8.66
CA ALA A 334 4.49 33.20 -8.18
C ALA A 334 4.31 33.15 -6.66
N ILE A 335 3.92 32.01 -6.08
CA ILE A 335 3.78 31.90 -4.63
C ILE A 335 5.14 32.10 -3.92
N ARG A 336 6.20 31.47 -4.41
CA ARG A 336 7.51 31.50 -3.75
C ARG A 336 8.24 32.83 -3.82
N ASP A 337 8.02 33.59 -4.89
CA ASP A 337 8.63 34.91 -5.06
C ASP A 337 7.99 35.94 -4.12
N ILE A 338 6.69 35.83 -3.86
CA ILE A 338 5.97 36.71 -2.94
C ILE A 338 6.11 36.23 -1.48
N LEU A 339 6.14 34.92 -1.25
CA LEU A 339 6.24 34.28 0.06
C LEU A 339 7.52 33.42 0.18
N PRO A 340 8.70 34.07 0.26
CA PRO A 340 9.98 33.38 0.23
C PRO A 340 10.37 32.72 1.56
N TYR A 341 9.86 33.17 2.69
CA TYR A 341 10.30 32.78 4.03
C TYR A 341 9.61 31.49 4.53
N ARG A 342 10.24 30.82 5.50
CA ARG A 342 9.69 29.60 6.13
C ARG A 342 8.50 29.87 7.04
N THR A 343 8.39 31.11 7.56
CA THR A 343 7.32 31.58 8.43
C THR A 343 6.12 32.10 7.66
N ASP A 344 6.21 32.17 6.33
CA ASP A 344 5.14 32.70 5.51
C ASP A 344 3.89 31.79 5.53
N PRO A 345 2.69 32.39 5.39
CA PRO A 345 1.46 31.63 5.41
C PRO A 345 1.40 30.63 4.26
N ALA A 346 0.65 29.56 4.48
CA ALA A 346 0.32 28.62 3.42
C ALA A 346 -0.48 29.33 2.31
N SER A 347 -0.22 28.99 1.05
CA SER A 347 -0.85 29.63 -0.11
C SER A 347 -1.17 28.63 -1.20
N ALA A 348 -2.23 28.88 -1.95
CA ALA A 348 -2.68 28.05 -3.05
C ALA A 348 -3.05 28.89 -4.28
N ILE A 349 -2.84 28.32 -5.46
CA ILE A 349 -3.25 28.89 -6.74
C ILE A 349 -3.96 27.78 -7.53
N VAL A 350 -5.13 28.13 -8.07
CA VAL A 350 -5.82 27.36 -9.10
C VAL A 350 -6.07 28.29 -10.29
N SER A 351 -5.69 27.85 -11.48
CA SER A 351 -5.94 28.55 -12.74
C SER A 351 -6.83 27.68 -13.60
N VAL A 352 -7.96 28.25 -13.99
CA VAL A 352 -9.02 27.58 -14.76
C VAL A 352 -9.18 28.30 -16.09
N GLU A 353 -9.27 27.54 -17.17
CA GLU A 353 -9.56 28.06 -18.50
C GLU A 353 -11.04 28.44 -18.62
N PRO A 354 -11.37 29.71 -18.93
CA PRO A 354 -12.75 30.13 -19.15
C PRO A 354 -13.40 29.38 -20.31
N GLY A 355 -14.68 29.06 -20.19
CA GLY A 355 -15.46 28.34 -21.21
C GLY A 355 -15.35 26.82 -21.12
N THR A 356 -14.17 26.26 -20.86
CA THR A 356 -13.99 24.79 -20.74
C THR A 356 -13.99 24.30 -19.30
N GLY A 357 -13.63 25.15 -18.34
CA GLY A 357 -13.41 24.73 -16.95
C GLY A 357 -12.12 23.94 -16.74
N ALA A 358 -11.25 23.84 -17.75
CA ALA A 358 -10.02 23.05 -17.66
C ALA A 358 -9.04 23.66 -16.63
N ILE A 359 -8.65 22.86 -15.63
CA ILE A 359 -7.62 23.25 -14.66
C ILE A 359 -6.25 23.22 -15.34
N ARG A 360 -5.66 24.40 -15.57
CA ARG A 360 -4.35 24.58 -16.22
C ARG A 360 -3.19 24.61 -15.25
N ALA A 361 -3.43 25.06 -14.02
CA ALA A 361 -2.49 24.99 -12.91
C ALA A 361 -3.26 24.79 -11.59
N MET A 362 -2.74 23.95 -10.69
CA MET A 362 -3.28 23.73 -9.35
C MET A 362 -2.14 23.35 -8.41
N THR A 363 -1.81 24.23 -7.48
CA THR A 363 -0.72 24.00 -6.53
C THR A 363 -0.99 24.70 -5.21
N ALA A 364 -0.35 24.21 -4.16
CA ALA A 364 -0.13 24.95 -2.94
C ALA A 364 1.35 24.96 -2.56
N VAL A 365 1.74 25.92 -1.72
CA VAL A 365 3.04 25.96 -1.05
C VAL A 365 2.76 26.05 0.44
N VAL A 366 3.26 25.06 1.17
CA VAL A 366 3.18 24.98 2.62
C VAL A 366 4.59 24.78 3.15
N ARG A 367 5.01 25.67 4.05
CA ARG A 367 6.38 25.70 4.57
C ARG A 367 6.55 24.87 5.85
N SER A 368 5.45 24.42 6.46
CA SER A 368 5.47 23.49 7.58
C SER A 368 5.60 22.02 7.10
N PRO A 369 6.55 21.24 7.61
CA PRO A 369 6.66 19.81 7.31
C PRO A 369 5.40 19.03 7.70
N GLY A 370 5.11 17.94 7.00
CA GLY A 370 4.07 16.99 7.39
C GLY A 370 2.64 17.33 6.95
N ASN A 371 2.42 18.41 6.19
CA ASN A 371 1.09 18.69 5.66
C ASN A 371 0.72 17.74 4.50
N GLN A 372 -0.28 16.91 4.72
CA GLN A 372 -0.88 16.03 3.69
C GLN A 372 -2.18 16.62 3.09
N PHE A 373 -2.65 17.76 3.61
CA PHE A 373 -3.90 18.38 3.20
C PHE A 373 -3.77 19.15 1.88
N ASN A 374 -4.66 18.87 0.94
CA ASN A 374 -4.69 19.55 -0.35
C ASN A 374 -5.41 20.90 -0.25
N LEU A 375 -4.66 21.95 0.12
CA LEU A 375 -5.21 23.28 0.31
C LEU A 375 -5.96 23.83 -0.92
N ALA A 376 -5.56 23.44 -2.13
CA ALA A 376 -6.17 23.95 -3.36
C ALA A 376 -7.57 23.38 -3.61
N ALA A 377 -7.85 22.16 -3.12
CA ALA A 377 -9.10 21.45 -3.40
C ALA A 377 -9.97 21.21 -2.16
N GLN A 378 -9.36 21.11 -0.97
CA GLN A 378 -10.05 20.69 0.26
C GLN A 378 -10.29 21.84 1.26
N SER A 379 -9.61 22.98 1.09
CA SER A 379 -9.66 24.09 2.06
C SER A 379 -10.91 24.96 1.89
N ALA A 380 -11.94 24.75 2.72
CA ALA A 380 -12.99 25.74 2.89
C ALA A 380 -12.48 26.94 3.71
N ARG A 381 -12.66 28.16 3.18
CA ARG A 381 -12.34 29.45 3.83
C ARG A 381 -13.46 30.45 3.57
N GLN A 382 -13.60 31.43 4.44
CA GLN A 382 -14.50 32.56 4.20
C GLN A 382 -14.06 33.29 2.92
N ALA A 383 -14.98 33.42 1.95
CA ALA A 383 -14.72 34.05 0.66
C ALA A 383 -14.36 35.55 0.76
N GLY A 384 -14.80 36.21 1.83
CA GLY A 384 -14.63 37.64 2.03
C GLY A 384 -15.31 38.43 0.91
N SER A 385 -14.68 39.52 0.46
CA SER A 385 -15.26 40.40 -0.57
C SER A 385 -15.45 39.74 -1.94
N THR A 386 -14.85 38.58 -2.22
CA THR A 386 -15.09 37.87 -3.49
C THR A 386 -16.54 37.41 -3.65
N PHE A 387 -17.27 37.24 -2.53
CA PHE A 387 -18.69 36.88 -2.54
C PHE A 387 -19.59 37.98 -3.11
N LYS A 388 -19.12 39.23 -3.15
CA LYS A 388 -19.81 40.37 -3.79
C LYS A 388 -20.12 40.11 -5.26
N THR A 389 -19.31 39.28 -5.93
CA THR A 389 -19.55 38.86 -7.31
C THR A 389 -20.93 38.22 -7.50
N PHE A 390 -21.39 37.41 -6.54
CA PHE A 390 -22.71 36.78 -6.60
C PHE A 390 -23.85 37.76 -6.39
N VAL A 391 -23.63 38.77 -5.52
CA VAL A 391 -24.59 39.87 -5.31
C VAL A 391 -24.74 40.68 -6.59
N LEU A 392 -23.62 41.08 -7.21
CA LEU A 392 -23.61 41.84 -8.45
C LEU A 392 -24.23 41.06 -9.61
N ALA A 393 -23.87 39.78 -9.77
CA ALA A 393 -24.44 38.92 -10.80
C ALA A 393 -25.96 38.77 -10.64
N SER A 394 -26.44 38.63 -9.40
CA SER A 394 -27.88 38.56 -9.10
C SER A 394 -28.60 39.88 -9.42
N ALA A 395 -27.98 41.02 -9.09
CA ALA A 395 -28.53 42.33 -9.41
C ALA A 395 -28.66 42.53 -10.93
N ILE A 396 -27.61 42.22 -11.69
CA ILE A 396 -27.61 42.32 -13.16
C ILE A 396 -28.65 41.37 -13.77
N GLU A 397 -28.79 40.15 -13.25
CA GLU A 397 -29.82 39.20 -13.71
C GLU A 397 -31.25 39.74 -13.48
N GLN A 398 -31.45 40.56 -12.45
CA GLN A 398 -32.71 41.25 -12.18
C GLN A 398 -32.89 42.56 -12.98
N GLY A 399 -31.96 42.89 -13.88
CA GLY A 399 -32.04 44.08 -14.74
C GLY A 399 -31.44 45.35 -14.12
N VAL A 400 -30.71 45.24 -13.01
CA VAL A 400 -29.98 46.38 -12.42
C VAL A 400 -28.80 46.73 -13.33
N ASP A 401 -28.79 47.95 -13.85
CA ASP A 401 -27.65 48.51 -14.56
C ASP A 401 -26.63 49.11 -13.57
N PRO A 402 -25.40 48.58 -13.49
CA PRO A 402 -24.40 49.04 -12.53
C PRO A 402 -23.94 50.49 -12.71
N ASP A 403 -24.07 51.04 -13.93
CA ASP A 403 -23.61 52.40 -14.23
C ASP A 403 -24.64 53.47 -13.85
N THR A 404 -25.93 53.11 -13.85
CA THR A 404 -27.04 54.03 -13.55
C THR A 404 -27.67 53.82 -12.18
N THR A 405 -27.31 52.74 -11.47
CA THR A 405 -27.78 52.46 -10.11
C THR A 405 -26.83 53.02 -9.06
N TYR A 406 -27.34 53.84 -8.13
CA TYR A 406 -26.55 54.53 -7.11
C TYR A 406 -26.94 54.13 -5.70
N TYR A 407 -25.93 54.03 -4.84
CA TYR A 407 -26.07 53.79 -3.41
C TYR A 407 -25.26 54.80 -2.60
N THR A 408 -25.64 55.00 -1.34
CA THR A 408 -24.86 55.83 -0.43
C THR A 408 -23.82 54.97 0.30
N SER A 409 -22.55 55.23 0.04
CA SER A 409 -21.41 54.77 0.83
C SER A 409 -21.33 55.62 2.11
N ALA A 410 -21.88 55.08 3.20
CA ALA A 410 -21.87 55.61 4.57
C ALA A 410 -22.01 54.44 5.56
N PRO A 411 -21.78 54.62 6.88
CA PRO A 411 -22.08 53.59 7.87
C PRO A 411 -23.50 53.06 7.70
N PHE A 412 -23.64 51.74 7.60
CA PHE A 412 -24.95 51.10 7.38
C PHE A 412 -25.27 50.20 8.55
N THR A 413 -26.48 50.31 9.09
CA THR A 413 -26.98 49.37 10.11
C THR A 413 -28.05 48.52 9.46
N CYS A 414 -27.86 47.20 9.43
CA CYS A 414 -28.98 46.33 9.09
C CYS A 414 -29.92 46.26 10.29
N SER A 415 -31.08 46.89 10.19
CA SER A 415 -32.10 46.89 11.24
C SER A 415 -32.87 45.58 11.30
N LEU A 416 -33.54 45.31 12.42
CA LEU A 416 -34.36 44.11 12.61
C LEU A 416 -35.36 43.92 11.46
N GLY A 417 -35.31 42.75 10.84
CA GLY A 417 -36.17 42.40 9.70
C GLY A 417 -36.00 40.95 9.27
N PRO A 418 -36.68 40.52 8.18
CA PRO A 418 -36.68 39.13 7.72
C PRO A 418 -35.29 38.53 7.49
N TRP A 419 -34.31 39.39 7.16
CA TRP A 419 -32.94 39.01 6.82
C TRP A 419 -31.90 39.40 7.88
N CYS A 420 -32.30 40.15 8.91
CA CYS A 420 -31.42 40.66 9.95
C CYS A 420 -32.09 40.45 11.31
N GLN A 421 -31.76 39.33 11.96
CA GLN A 421 -32.36 38.93 13.24
C GLN A 421 -31.75 39.68 14.44
N THR A 422 -30.55 40.24 14.27
CA THR A 422 -29.88 41.11 15.24
C THR A 422 -29.31 42.30 14.50
N PRO A 423 -29.49 43.55 14.99
CA PRO A 423 -28.86 44.70 14.37
C PRO A 423 -27.34 44.53 14.33
N TYR A 424 -26.75 44.73 13.16
CA TYR A 424 -25.29 44.77 13.01
C TYR A 424 -24.89 45.94 12.14
N GLN A 425 -23.77 46.55 12.52
CA GLN A 425 -23.19 47.67 11.78
C GLN A 425 -22.20 47.15 10.75
N VAL A 426 -22.34 47.66 9.54
CA VAL A 426 -21.44 47.42 8.43
C VAL A 426 -20.60 48.68 8.23
N HIS A 427 -19.29 48.47 8.16
CA HIS A 427 -18.31 49.51 7.90
C HIS A 427 -17.46 49.14 6.69
N THR A 428 -17.00 50.15 5.97
CA THR A 428 -15.97 49.99 4.95
C THR A 428 -14.61 49.79 5.61
N TYR A 429 -13.67 49.19 4.87
CA TYR A 429 -12.29 49.06 5.35
C TYR A 429 -11.70 50.45 5.62
N GLY A 430 -11.16 50.66 6.82
CA GLY A 430 -10.60 51.94 7.24
C GLY A 430 -11.63 53.05 7.51
N ASN A 431 -12.94 52.78 7.51
CA ASN A 431 -14.01 53.78 7.69
C ASN A 431 -13.98 54.92 6.67
N HIS A 432 -13.52 54.65 5.44
CA HIS A 432 -13.57 55.61 4.33
C HIS A 432 -14.87 55.47 3.55
N TYR A 433 -15.57 56.60 3.37
CA TYR A 433 -16.88 56.66 2.75
C TYR A 433 -16.86 57.61 1.56
N GLN A 434 -17.55 57.25 0.48
CA GLN A 434 -17.51 58.00 -0.79
C GLN A 434 -18.81 58.76 -1.08
N GLY A 435 -19.80 58.73 -0.17
CA GLY A 435 -21.11 59.34 -0.42
C GLY A 435 -21.88 58.60 -1.50
N SER A 436 -22.66 59.31 -2.32
CA SER A 436 -23.42 58.70 -3.42
C SER A 436 -22.48 58.24 -4.54
N ILE A 437 -22.45 56.93 -4.81
CA ILE A 437 -21.61 56.32 -5.84
C ILE A 437 -22.42 55.31 -6.67
N SER A 438 -22.04 55.14 -7.94
CA SER A 438 -22.62 54.09 -8.78
C SER A 438 -22.20 52.70 -8.29
N LEU A 439 -22.98 51.68 -8.65
CA LEU A 439 -22.65 50.29 -8.34
C LEU A 439 -21.34 49.83 -9.02
N THR A 440 -21.03 50.35 -10.21
CA THR A 440 -19.72 50.18 -10.86
C THR A 440 -18.59 50.67 -9.95
N ARG A 441 -18.70 51.90 -9.42
CA ARG A 441 -17.67 52.46 -8.53
C ARG A 441 -17.58 51.70 -7.21
N ALA A 442 -18.72 51.32 -6.63
CA ALA A 442 -18.76 50.52 -5.41
C ALA A 442 -18.10 49.14 -5.58
N THR A 443 -18.24 48.53 -6.75
CA THR A 443 -17.58 47.27 -7.12
C THR A 443 -16.07 47.44 -7.21
N LEU A 444 -15.60 48.47 -7.92
CA LEU A 444 -14.18 48.77 -8.07
C LEU A 444 -13.49 49.07 -6.73
N SER A 445 -14.18 49.75 -5.80
CA SER A 445 -13.65 50.04 -4.46
C SER A 445 -13.93 48.94 -3.44
N SER A 446 -14.63 47.86 -3.81
CA SER A 446 -15.16 46.84 -2.90
C SER A 446 -15.83 47.44 -1.66
N ASP A 447 -16.77 48.36 -1.87
CA ASP A 447 -17.49 49.01 -0.77
C ASP A 447 -18.36 47.99 0.00
N ASN A 448 -18.24 47.93 1.32
CA ASN A 448 -19.00 46.96 2.14
C ASN A 448 -20.44 47.41 2.39
N THR A 449 -20.66 48.70 2.57
CA THR A 449 -21.96 49.22 3.00
C THR A 449 -22.92 49.31 1.82
N VAL A 450 -22.41 49.62 0.62
CA VAL A 450 -23.18 49.51 -0.62
C VAL A 450 -23.58 48.06 -0.90
N TYR A 451 -22.66 47.10 -0.76
CA TYR A 451 -22.99 45.68 -1.01
C TYR A 451 -23.91 45.07 0.04
N ALA A 452 -23.90 45.57 1.28
CA ALA A 452 -24.89 45.22 2.29
C ALA A 452 -26.29 45.70 1.89
N GLN A 453 -26.42 46.95 1.44
CA GLN A 453 -27.68 47.52 0.93
C GLN A 453 -28.16 46.73 -0.30
N LEU A 454 -27.30 46.56 -1.31
CA LEU A 454 -27.65 45.84 -2.54
C LEU A 454 -28.09 44.40 -2.26
N THR A 455 -27.46 43.71 -1.31
CA THR A 455 -27.87 42.34 -0.95
C THR A 455 -29.30 42.28 -0.42
N LEU A 456 -29.72 43.30 0.35
CA LEU A 456 -31.09 43.39 0.86
C LEU A 456 -32.08 43.73 -0.25
N ASP A 457 -31.72 44.62 -1.16
CA ASP A 457 -32.58 45.02 -2.29
C ASP A 457 -32.77 43.87 -3.30
N VAL A 458 -31.69 43.17 -3.66
CA VAL A 458 -31.71 41.98 -4.52
C VAL A 458 -32.45 40.82 -3.86
N GLY A 459 -32.37 40.72 -2.54
CA GLY A 459 -32.88 39.61 -1.74
C GLY A 459 -31.81 38.53 -1.50
N PRO A 460 -31.44 38.24 -0.24
CA PRO A 460 -30.41 37.25 0.10
C PRO A 460 -30.63 35.85 -0.48
N ARG A 461 -31.90 35.45 -0.67
CA ARG A 461 -32.25 34.16 -1.28
C ARG A 461 -31.78 34.07 -2.74
N TYR A 462 -31.90 35.14 -3.51
CA TYR A 462 -31.46 35.14 -4.91
C TYR A 462 -29.93 35.13 -5.01
N VAL A 463 -29.25 35.83 -4.11
CA VAL A 463 -27.79 35.76 -3.99
C VAL A 463 -27.33 34.34 -3.67
N TRP A 464 -28.00 33.66 -2.73
CA TRP A 464 -27.72 32.26 -2.39
C TRP A 464 -27.96 31.33 -3.59
N GLN A 465 -29.06 31.49 -4.32
CA GLN A 465 -29.35 30.72 -5.53
C GLN A 465 -28.32 30.94 -6.64
N MET A 466 -27.88 32.19 -6.83
CA MET A 466 -26.84 32.54 -7.80
C MET A 466 -25.51 31.88 -7.44
N ALA A 467 -25.10 31.92 -6.17
CA ALA A 467 -23.89 31.23 -5.70
C ALA A 467 -23.96 29.72 -5.99
N HIS A 468 -25.09 29.05 -5.69
CA HIS A 468 -25.29 27.63 -6.00
C HIS A 468 -25.25 27.33 -7.49
N ARG A 469 -25.90 28.15 -8.33
CA ARG A 469 -25.88 28.02 -9.80
C ARG A 469 -24.46 28.14 -10.36
N LEU A 470 -23.61 28.92 -9.71
CA LEU A 470 -22.21 29.11 -10.07
C LEU A 470 -21.25 28.14 -9.34
N GLY A 471 -21.77 27.11 -8.69
CA GLY A 471 -20.98 26.01 -8.12
C GLY A 471 -20.42 26.25 -6.71
N VAL A 472 -20.92 27.27 -6.00
CA VAL A 472 -20.60 27.51 -4.58
C VAL A 472 -21.76 27.01 -3.71
N HIS A 473 -21.51 25.94 -2.96
CA HIS A 473 -22.51 25.19 -2.18
C HIS A 473 -22.45 25.45 -0.68
#